data_AF-A0A7C9AUG8-F1
#
_entry.id   AF-A0A7C9AUG8-F1
#
_cell.length_a   1.000
_cell.length_b   1.000
_cell.length_c   1.000
_cell.angle_alpha   90.00
_cell.angle_beta   90.00
_cell.angle_gamma   90.00
#
_symmetry.space_group_name_H-M   'P 1'
#
loop_
_entity.id
_entity.type
_entity.pdbx_description
1 polymer ?
#
loop_
_entity_poly.entity_id
_entity_poly.type
_entity_poly.pdbx_seq_one_letter_code
_entity_poly.pdbx_strand_id
1 'polypeptide(L)'
;DGLIRIKVGLSGILMVKGTTYVNMNQVPNQEDLYGTLLSENVIGVIHDHYVTFYLDMDIDGSDNSFVKVNLKRQQTLPSESPRRSYLKTIRNVAKTEKDAQIKLKLYDPSEFHVINPNKKTRVGNPTGYKVVPGGTAA
;
A
#
# COMPACT_ATOMS: atom_id res chain seq x y z
N ASP A 1 -5.98 10.95 19.31
CA ASP A 1 -6.30 11.32 17.91
C ASP A 1 -7.16 10.26 17.20
N GLY A 2 -7.40 9.09 17.81
CA GLY A 2 -8.21 8.03 17.23
C GLY A 2 -7.46 7.17 16.20
N LEU A 3 -6.14 7.34 16.05
CA LEU A 3 -5.37 6.56 15.09
C LEU A 3 -5.00 5.18 15.65
N ILE A 4 -5.19 4.16 14.81
CA ILE A 4 -4.67 2.81 15.02
C ILE A 4 -3.50 2.61 14.06
N ARG A 5 -2.34 2.18 14.58
CA ARG A 5 -1.12 1.98 13.79
C ARG A 5 -0.66 0.54 13.93
N ILE A 6 -0.67 -0.19 12.81
CA ILE A 6 -0.12 -1.54 12.72
C ILE A 6 1.32 -1.44 12.22
N LYS A 7 2.25 -2.15 12.87
CA LYS A 7 3.66 -2.21 12.48
C LYS A 7 4.13 -3.66 12.47
N VAL A 8 5.00 -3.97 11.51
CA VAL A 8 5.76 -5.21 11.43
C VAL A 8 7.23 -4.83 11.50
N GLY A 9 8.00 -5.58 12.29
CA GLY A 9 9.46 -5.47 12.32
C GLY A 9 10.07 -6.84 12.00
N LEU A 10 11.16 -6.84 11.24
CA LEU A 10 11.88 -8.06 10.86
C LEU A 10 13.24 -8.10 11.58
N SER A 11 13.64 -9.29 12.04
CA SER A 11 14.93 -9.56 12.67
C SER A 11 15.24 -11.05 12.50
N GLY A 12 16.28 -11.55 13.19
CA GLY A 12 16.69 -12.95 13.14
C GLY A 12 17.90 -13.18 12.23
N ILE A 13 18.01 -14.41 11.71
CA ILE A 13 19.14 -14.88 10.92
C ILE A 13 18.69 -15.09 9.47
N LEU A 14 19.54 -14.71 8.52
CA LEU A 14 19.27 -14.88 7.09
C LEU A 14 19.17 -16.36 6.69
N MET A 15 18.29 -16.66 5.74
CA MET A 15 18.32 -17.92 5.03
C MET A 15 19.54 -17.97 4.11
N VAL A 16 20.38 -18.97 4.31
CA VAL A 16 21.65 -19.10 3.61
C VAL A 16 21.72 -20.32 2.70
N LYS A 17 22.44 -20.17 1.59
CA LYS A 17 22.86 -21.23 0.69
C LYS A 17 24.38 -21.35 0.75
N GLY A 18 24.88 -22.58 0.92
CA GLY A 18 26.31 -22.86 0.88
C GLY A 18 26.89 -22.72 -0.54
N THR A 19 28.14 -22.27 -0.64
CA THR A 19 28.89 -22.21 -1.90
C THR A 19 30.37 -22.51 -1.70
N THR A 20 31.07 -22.89 -2.77
CA THR A 20 32.54 -23.02 -2.75
C THR A 20 33.25 -21.68 -2.87
N TYR A 21 32.54 -20.60 -3.21
CA TYR A 21 33.14 -19.27 -3.33
C TYR A 21 33.47 -18.66 -1.98
N VAL A 22 34.70 -18.17 -1.84
CA VAL A 22 35.16 -17.36 -0.70
C VAL A 22 35.30 -15.88 -1.07
N ASN A 23 35.27 -15.54 -2.36
CA ASN A 23 35.36 -14.17 -2.85
C ASN A 23 34.61 -14.01 -4.19
N MET A 24 34.07 -12.81 -4.44
CA MET A 24 33.37 -12.49 -5.70
C MET A 24 34.23 -12.66 -6.96
N ASN A 25 35.57 -12.55 -6.86
CA ASN A 25 36.48 -12.78 -7.99
C ASN A 25 36.48 -14.25 -8.49
N GLN A 26 35.97 -15.19 -7.69
CA GLN A 26 35.86 -16.60 -8.06
C GLN A 26 34.53 -16.93 -8.73
N VAL A 27 33.55 -16.02 -8.64
CA VAL A 27 32.24 -16.20 -9.25
C VAL A 27 32.42 -16.02 -10.77
N PRO A 28 32.12 -17.06 -11.58
CA PRO A 28 32.19 -16.96 -13.02
C PRO A 28 31.37 -15.79 -13.55
N ASN A 29 31.90 -15.09 -14.55
CA ASN A 29 31.14 -14.06 -15.25
C ASN A 29 29.83 -14.67 -15.77
N GLN A 30 28.70 -14.01 -15.47
CA GLN A 30 27.33 -14.42 -15.82
C GLN A 30 26.65 -15.44 -14.89
N GLU A 31 27.31 -15.92 -13.82
CA GLU A 31 26.61 -16.76 -12.84
C GLU A 31 25.67 -15.92 -11.97
N ASP A 32 24.38 -16.26 -11.99
CA ASP A 32 23.39 -15.71 -11.08
C ASP A 32 23.38 -16.52 -9.77
N LEU A 33 23.79 -15.89 -8.69
CA LEU A 33 23.81 -16.50 -7.36
C LEU A 33 22.41 -16.56 -6.71
N TYR A 34 21.40 -15.90 -7.31
CA TYR A 34 20.07 -15.69 -6.75
C TYR A 34 20.11 -15.07 -5.35
N GLY A 35 21.15 -14.27 -5.09
CA GLY A 35 21.57 -13.89 -3.76
C GLY A 35 22.84 -13.06 -3.73
N THR A 36 23.27 -12.69 -2.54
CA THR A 36 24.53 -11.97 -2.30
C THR A 36 25.50 -12.87 -1.54
N LEU A 37 26.77 -12.92 -1.94
CA LEU A 37 27.82 -13.56 -1.15
C LEU A 37 28.08 -12.71 0.10
N LEU A 38 27.60 -13.16 1.26
CA LEU A 38 27.64 -12.42 2.52
C LEU A 38 28.93 -12.65 3.31
N SER A 39 29.46 -13.86 3.19
CA SER A 39 30.70 -14.30 3.83
C SER A 39 31.31 -15.43 3.00
N GLU A 40 32.49 -15.89 3.40
CA GLU A 40 33.10 -17.08 2.81
C GLU A 40 32.09 -18.24 2.83
N ASN A 41 31.87 -18.85 1.67
CA ASN A 41 30.99 -20.00 1.48
C ASN A 41 29.50 -19.76 1.76
N VAL A 42 29.06 -18.52 1.97
CA VAL A 42 27.70 -18.21 2.42
C VAL A 42 27.02 -17.19 1.51
N ILE A 43 25.96 -17.61 0.82
CA ILE A 43 25.09 -16.75 0.01
C ILE A 43 23.80 -16.49 0.78
N GLY A 44 23.43 -15.22 0.95
CA GLY A 44 22.10 -14.81 1.40
C GLY A 44 21.13 -14.82 0.23
N VAL A 45 20.09 -15.66 0.31
CA VAL A 45 19.14 -15.86 -0.79
C VAL A 45 18.11 -14.72 -0.82
N ILE A 46 17.82 -14.18 -2.01
CA ILE A 46 16.78 -13.16 -2.19
C ILE A 46 15.40 -13.79 -1.95
N HIS A 47 14.58 -13.14 -1.13
CA HIS A 47 13.22 -13.57 -0.82
C HIS A 47 12.34 -12.37 -0.44
N ASP A 48 11.03 -12.58 -0.47
CA ASP A 48 10.03 -11.58 -0.11
C ASP A 48 9.36 -11.91 1.23
N HIS A 49 8.86 -10.88 1.91
CA HIS A 49 7.94 -11.01 3.03
C HIS A 49 6.60 -10.34 2.70
N TYR A 50 5.54 -11.15 2.59
CA TYR A 50 4.18 -10.65 2.48
C TYR A 50 3.41 -10.95 3.77
N VAL A 51 2.85 -9.91 4.38
CA VAL A 51 2.02 -10.02 5.58
C VAL A 51 0.61 -9.53 5.25
N THR A 52 -0.38 -10.37 5.50
CA THR A 52 -1.79 -10.05 5.27
C THR A 52 -2.49 -9.84 6.61
N PHE A 53 -3.26 -8.77 6.71
CA PHE A 53 -4.09 -8.46 7.86
C PHE A 53 -5.56 -8.70 7.52
N TYR A 54 -6.27 -9.31 8.44
CA TYR A 54 -7.73 -9.32 8.45
C TYR A 54 -8.21 -8.16 9.30
N LEU A 55 -8.97 -7.24 8.71
CA LEU A 55 -9.56 -6.09 9.39
C LEU A 55 -11.08 -6.21 9.25
N ASP A 56 -11.73 -6.68 10.31
CA ASP A 56 -13.19 -6.67 10.42
C ASP A 56 -13.64 -5.31 10.95
N MET A 57 -14.34 -4.55 10.11
CA MET A 57 -14.54 -3.12 10.31
C MET A 57 -16.02 -2.79 10.48
N ASP A 58 -16.43 -2.51 11.71
CA ASP A 58 -17.78 -2.07 12.08
C ASP A 58 -17.77 -0.59 12.49
N ILE A 59 -17.69 0.30 11.51
CA ILE A 59 -17.76 1.75 11.75
C ILE A 59 -19.18 2.13 12.17
N ASP A 60 -19.37 2.46 13.45
CA ASP A 60 -20.68 2.82 14.02
C ASP A 60 -21.79 1.79 13.70
N GLY A 61 -21.42 0.50 13.61
CA GLY A 61 -22.26 -0.62 13.19
C GLY A 61 -21.74 -1.33 11.94
N SER A 62 -22.39 -2.43 11.54
CA SER A 62 -21.94 -3.34 10.49
C SER A 62 -22.29 -2.92 9.06
N ASP A 63 -23.26 -2.02 8.89
CA ASP A 63 -23.69 -1.55 7.56
C ASP A 63 -22.69 -0.54 7.00
N ASN A 64 -21.58 -1.03 6.46
CA ASN A 64 -20.46 -0.22 5.99
C ASN A 64 -20.30 -0.27 4.47
N SER A 65 -19.47 0.62 3.94
CA SER A 65 -19.14 0.68 2.52
C SER A 65 -17.67 1.05 2.33
N PHE A 66 -17.03 0.37 1.38
CA PHE A 66 -15.68 0.74 0.95
C PHE A 66 -15.74 1.80 -0.16
N VAL A 67 -14.95 2.86 0.00
CA VAL A 67 -14.92 4.00 -0.94
C VAL A 67 -13.49 4.28 -1.36
N LYS A 68 -13.25 4.16 -2.67
CA LYS A 68 -12.02 4.62 -3.31
C LYS A 68 -12.18 6.09 -3.69
N VAL A 69 -11.40 6.96 -3.07
CA VAL A 69 -11.38 8.41 -3.35
C VAL A 69 -10.18 8.73 -4.22
N ASN A 70 -10.41 8.81 -5.52
CA ASN A 70 -9.36 9.04 -6.51
C ASN A 70 -9.06 10.54 -6.66
N LEU A 71 -7.77 10.91 -6.66
CA LEU A 71 -7.30 12.29 -6.77
C LEU A 71 -6.94 12.56 -8.23
N LYS A 72 -7.70 13.44 -8.90
CA LYS A 72 -7.52 13.78 -10.31
C LYS A 72 -7.25 15.26 -10.51
N ARG A 73 -6.36 15.57 -11.47
CA ARG A 73 -6.21 16.92 -12.00
C ARG A 73 -7.43 17.27 -12.84
N GLN A 74 -8.06 18.40 -12.55
CA GLN A 74 -9.12 18.99 -13.35
C GLN A 74 -8.57 20.24 -14.05
N GLN A 75 -8.63 20.27 -15.38
CA GLN A 75 -8.30 21.47 -16.15
C GLN A 75 -9.45 22.47 -16.05
N THR A 76 -9.11 23.75 -16.05
CA THR A 76 -10.05 24.88 -16.09
C THR A 76 -10.00 25.55 -17.45
N LEU A 77 -11.08 26.20 -17.82
CA LEU A 77 -11.11 27.03 -19.03
C LEU A 77 -10.59 28.44 -18.72
N PRO A 78 -9.96 29.14 -19.68
CA PRO A 78 -9.49 30.52 -19.47
C PRO A 78 -10.58 31.50 -19.03
N SER A 79 -11.83 31.28 -19.46
CA SER A 79 -13.00 32.08 -19.09
C SER A 79 -13.51 31.80 -17.66
N GLU A 80 -13.18 30.64 -17.09
CA GLU A 80 -13.62 30.23 -15.76
C GLU A 80 -12.63 30.70 -14.68
N SER A 81 -11.33 30.61 -14.95
CA SER A 81 -10.30 30.93 -13.98
C SER A 81 -8.94 31.23 -14.63
N PRO A 82 -8.13 32.14 -14.04
CA PRO A 82 -6.76 32.38 -14.47
C PRO A 82 -5.81 31.23 -14.13
N ARG A 83 -6.15 30.35 -13.17
CA ARG A 83 -5.42 29.09 -12.93
C ARG A 83 -5.68 28.14 -14.10
N ARG A 84 -4.69 27.30 -14.44
CA ARG A 84 -4.80 26.29 -15.51
C ARG A 84 -5.50 24.99 -15.07
N SER A 85 -5.35 24.64 -13.79
CA SER A 85 -5.95 23.42 -13.23
C SER A 85 -6.01 23.47 -11.70
N TYR A 86 -6.76 22.52 -11.14
CA TYR A 86 -6.82 22.24 -9.71
C TYR A 86 -6.93 20.73 -9.45
N LEU A 87 -6.83 20.34 -8.18
CA LEU A 87 -7.01 18.95 -7.76
C LEU A 87 -8.47 18.72 -7.34
N LYS A 88 -9.08 17.67 -7.90
CA LYS A 88 -10.45 17.24 -7.59
C LYS A 88 -10.42 15.79 -7.10
N THR A 89 -11.38 15.44 -6.24
CA THR A 89 -11.60 14.07 -5.80
C THR A 89 -12.79 13.44 -6.52
N ILE A 90 -12.67 12.19 -6.94
CA ILE A 90 -13.76 11.36 -7.45
C ILE A 90 -13.97 10.20 -6.48
N ARG A 91 -15.16 10.11 -5.89
CA ARG A 91 -15.51 9.07 -4.91
C ARG A 91 -16.23 7.94 -5.63
N ASN A 92 -15.69 6.72 -5.54
CA ASN A 92 -16.30 5.52 -6.08
C ASN A 92 -16.58 4.54 -4.94
N VAL A 93 -17.86 4.24 -4.72
CA VAL A 93 -18.28 3.22 -3.75
C VAL A 93 -18.19 1.86 -4.42
N ALA A 94 -17.40 0.94 -3.87
CA ALA A 94 -17.35 -0.42 -4.37
C ALA A 94 -18.72 -1.08 -4.19
N LYS A 95 -19.27 -1.67 -5.26
CA LYS A 95 -20.59 -2.34 -5.24
C LYS A 95 -20.46 -3.85 -5.13
N THR A 96 -19.32 -4.37 -5.55
CA THR A 96 -18.97 -5.79 -5.50
C THR A 96 -17.58 -5.98 -4.89
N GLU A 97 -17.28 -7.20 -4.47
CA GLU A 97 -15.94 -7.58 -3.98
C GLU A 97 -14.86 -7.32 -5.02
N LYS A 98 -15.19 -7.54 -6.30
CA LYS A 98 -14.26 -7.29 -7.42
C LYS A 98 -13.90 -5.81 -7.55
N ASP A 99 -14.85 -4.91 -7.32
CA ASP A 99 -14.59 -3.46 -7.32
C ASP A 99 -13.67 -3.02 -6.16
N ALA A 100 -13.67 -3.79 -5.07
CA ALA A 100 -12.87 -3.54 -3.88
C ALA A 100 -11.43 -4.07 -3.98
N GLN A 101 -11.07 -4.82 -5.03
CA GLN A 101 -9.69 -5.25 -5.27
C GLN A 101 -8.81 -4.08 -5.72
N ILE A 102 -7.89 -3.65 -4.86
CA ILE A 102 -7.04 -2.49 -5.10
C ILE A 102 -5.60 -2.91 -5.44
N LYS A 103 -5.11 -2.46 -6.59
CA LYS A 103 -3.67 -2.38 -6.89
C LYS A 103 -3.21 -0.94 -6.68
N LEU A 104 -2.29 -0.74 -5.72
CA LEU A 104 -1.74 0.59 -5.42
C LEU A 104 -0.94 1.13 -6.62
N LYS A 105 -1.10 2.43 -6.92
CA LYS A 105 -0.43 3.11 -8.02
C LYS A 105 0.03 4.49 -7.58
N LEU A 106 1.34 4.76 -7.66
CA LEU A 106 1.92 6.06 -7.28
C LEU A 106 1.48 7.19 -8.24
N TYR A 107 1.29 6.88 -9.52
CA TYR A 107 0.90 7.85 -10.56
C TYR A 107 -0.62 8.02 -10.74
N ASP A 108 -1.43 7.26 -9.97
CA ASP A 108 -2.90 7.37 -9.93
C ASP A 108 -3.37 7.31 -8.46
N PRO A 109 -3.05 8.35 -7.67
CA PRO A 109 -3.21 8.32 -6.23
C PRO A 109 -4.68 8.26 -5.81
N SER A 110 -4.97 7.45 -4.81
CA SER A 110 -6.29 7.32 -4.22
C SER A 110 -6.19 7.16 -2.70
N GLU A 111 -7.19 7.66 -1.98
CA GLU A 111 -7.43 7.29 -0.60
C GLU A 111 -8.45 6.15 -0.51
N PHE A 112 -8.37 5.36 0.55
CA PHE A 112 -9.23 4.20 0.78
C PHE A 112 -9.97 4.38 2.09
N HIS A 113 -11.29 4.48 2.03
CA HIS A 113 -12.13 4.79 3.19
C HIS A 113 -13.09 3.62 3.43
N VAL A 114 -13.24 3.22 4.69
CA VAL A 114 -14.38 2.41 5.15
C VAL A 114 -15.30 3.36 5.90
N ILE A 115 -16.53 3.50 5.42
CA ILE A 115 -17.50 4.45 5.96
C ILE A 115 -18.79 3.76 6.36
N ASN A 116 -19.53 4.41 7.26
CA ASN A 116 -20.92 4.12 7.48
C ASN A 116 -21.79 5.16 6.75
N PRO A 117 -22.52 4.80 5.68
CA PRO A 117 -23.35 5.75 4.95
C PRO A 117 -24.60 6.21 5.74
N ASN A 118 -25.01 5.44 6.74
CA ASN A 118 -26.22 5.66 7.54
C ASN A 118 -25.96 6.54 8.78
N LYS A 119 -24.69 6.78 9.14
CA LYS A 119 -24.28 7.61 10.27
C LYS A 119 -23.52 8.82 9.77
N LYS A 120 -23.97 10.01 10.16
CA LYS A 120 -23.43 11.29 9.66
C LYS A 120 -22.98 12.16 10.81
N THR A 121 -21.87 12.86 10.57
CA THR A 121 -21.43 14.00 11.37
C THR A 121 -22.47 15.12 11.35
N ARG A 122 -22.34 16.09 12.27
CA ARG A 122 -23.24 17.25 12.38
C ARG A 122 -23.41 18.04 11.07
N VAL A 123 -22.39 18.04 10.20
CA VAL A 123 -22.40 18.74 8.91
C VAL A 123 -22.76 17.83 7.72
N GLY A 124 -23.16 16.59 7.97
CA GLY A 124 -23.72 15.68 6.96
C GLY A 124 -22.74 14.73 6.27
N ASN A 125 -21.45 14.75 6.61
CA ASN A 125 -20.48 13.77 6.09
C ASN A 125 -20.65 12.41 6.77
N PRO A 126 -20.55 11.28 6.04
CA PRO A 126 -20.57 9.95 6.66
C PRO A 126 -19.39 9.77 7.62
N THR A 127 -19.60 9.04 8.72
CA THR A 127 -18.51 8.64 9.62
C THR A 127 -17.67 7.54 8.97
N GLY A 128 -16.39 7.43 9.34
CA GLY A 128 -15.49 6.51 8.66
C GLY A 128 -14.05 6.56 9.15
N TYR A 129 -13.30 5.53 8.77
CA TYR A 129 -11.85 5.47 8.90
C TYR A 129 -11.20 5.41 7.52
N LYS A 130 -10.04 6.07 7.40
CA LYS A 130 -9.17 5.93 6.24
C LYS A 130 -8.17 4.81 6.49
N VAL A 131 -8.14 3.82 5.61
CA VAL A 131 -7.08 2.82 5.54
C VAL A 131 -5.93 3.43 4.75
N VAL A 132 -4.82 3.68 5.45
CA VAL A 132 -3.61 4.23 4.85
C VAL A 132 -2.62 3.09 4.68
N PRO A 133 -2.28 2.68 3.44
CA PRO A 133 -1.25 1.70 3.22
C PRO A 133 0.08 2.15 3.85
N GLY A 134 0.69 1.26 4.63
CA GLY A 134 2.03 1.48 5.16
C GLY A 134 3.11 1.27 4.10
N GLY A 135 4.34 1.64 4.44
CA GLY A 135 5.52 1.22 3.69
C GLY A 135 5.76 -0.29 3.80
N THR A 136 6.66 -0.82 2.97
CA THR A 136 7.16 -2.20 3.08
C THR A 136 7.74 -2.41 4.48
N ALA A 137 7.51 -3.59 5.06
CA ALA A 137 8.19 -3.97 6.30
C ALA A 137 9.71 -3.91 6.06
N ALA A 138 10.42 -3.22 6.96
CA ALA A 138 11.88 -3.13 6.99
C ALA A 138 12.34 -3.59 8.37
#